data_AF-A0A0M4G9P0-F1
#
_entry.id   AF-A0A0M4G9P0-F1
#
_cell.length_a   1.000
_cell.length_b   1.000
_cell.length_c   1.000
_cell.angle_alpha   90.00
_cell.angle_beta   90.00
_cell.angle_gamma   90.00
#
_symmetry.space_group_name_H-M   'P 1'
#
loop_
_entity.id
_entity.type
_entity.pdbx_description
1 polymer ?
#
loop_
_entity_poly.entity_id
_entity_poly.type
_entity_poly.pdbx_seq_one_letter_code
_entity_poly.pdbx_strand_id
1 'polypeptide(L)'
;MVKHCCEDMTYWANFACEFHEDPFQCPDHLIHYSAKFDEYGVIIHDGGSSLIVISYCPWCGKKFPLSKRDLWFDTLEGLGYNNPFEQEIPEKFQTDKWWNK
;
A
#
# COMPACT_ATOMS: atom_id res chain seq x y z
N MET A 1 9.66 8.14 -7.33
CA MET A 1 8.22 8.49 -7.23
C MET A 1 7.46 7.57 -8.16
N VAL A 2 6.39 6.93 -7.67
CA VAL A 2 5.55 6.06 -8.50
C VAL A 2 4.71 6.95 -9.42
N LYS A 3 4.61 6.57 -10.70
CA LYS A 3 3.74 7.27 -11.64
C LYS A 3 2.30 6.79 -11.45
N HIS A 4 1.42 7.68 -11.01
CA HIS A 4 0.00 7.37 -10.86
C HIS A 4 -0.77 7.59 -12.17
N CYS A 5 -2.01 7.11 -12.21
CA CYS A 5 -2.81 7.06 -13.43
C CYS A 5 -3.39 8.41 -13.90
N CYS A 6 -3.62 9.35 -12.98
CA CYS A 6 -4.11 10.70 -13.25
C CYS A 6 -3.58 11.68 -12.19
N GLU A 7 -3.85 12.97 -12.39
CA GLU A 7 -3.42 14.05 -11.49
C GLU A 7 -4.09 13.94 -10.12
N ASP A 8 -5.40 13.65 -10.05
CA ASP A 8 -6.10 13.47 -8.77
C ASP A 8 -5.50 12.33 -7.95
N MET A 9 -5.24 11.17 -8.57
CA MET A 9 -4.60 10.06 -7.88
C MET A 9 -3.19 10.42 -7.43
N THR A 10 -2.45 11.18 -8.24
CA THR A 10 -1.12 11.68 -7.86
C THR A 10 -1.21 12.58 -6.64
N TYR A 11 -2.17 13.49 -6.60
CA TYR A 11 -2.38 14.38 -5.47
C TYR A 11 -2.74 13.58 -4.20
N TRP A 12 -3.78 12.76 -4.26
CA TRP A 12 -4.29 12.06 -3.08
C TRP A 12 -3.35 10.98 -2.54
N ALA A 13 -2.63 10.26 -3.40
CA ALA A 13 -1.65 9.26 -2.96
C ALA A 13 -0.37 9.87 -2.37
N ASN A 14 -0.10 11.15 -2.65
CA ASN A 14 1.06 11.88 -2.11
C ASN A 14 0.64 13.00 -1.14
N PHE A 15 -0.62 13.02 -0.71
CA PHE A 15 -1.12 14.04 0.20
C PHE A 15 -0.36 13.95 1.53
N ALA A 16 0.21 15.08 1.97
CA ALA A 16 0.92 15.20 3.23
C ALA A 16 0.23 16.27 4.07
N CYS A 17 -0.14 15.90 5.30
CA CYS A 17 -0.74 16.82 6.26
C CYS A 17 0.37 17.51 7.05
N GLU A 18 0.29 18.83 7.22
CA GLU A 18 1.26 19.58 8.02
C GLU A 18 1.09 19.32 9.54
N PHE A 19 -0.07 18.81 9.96
CA PHE A 19 -0.41 18.59 11.36
C PHE A 19 -0.26 17.14 11.84
N HIS A 20 -0.21 16.17 10.91
CA HIS A 20 -0.16 14.75 11.23
C HIS A 20 1.00 14.09 10.47
N GLU A 21 2.00 13.61 11.19
CA GLU A 21 3.13 12.87 10.62
C GLU A 21 2.69 11.49 10.08
N ASP A 22 1.81 10.82 10.83
CA ASP A 22 1.23 9.53 10.42
C ASP A 22 -0.01 9.77 9.54
N PRO A 23 0.00 9.32 8.27
CA PRO A 23 -1.18 9.43 7.40
C PRO A 23 -2.42 8.74 7.98
N PHE A 24 -2.27 7.68 8.78
CA PHE A 24 -3.41 6.97 9.37
C PHE A 24 -4.10 7.75 10.49
N GLN A 25 -3.43 8.75 11.07
CA GLN A 25 -4.00 9.65 12.08
C GLN A 25 -4.62 10.91 11.46
N CYS A 26 -4.48 11.12 10.15
CA CYS A 26 -5.03 12.28 9.48
C CYS A 26 -6.41 11.96 8.87
N PRO A 27 -7.51 12.63 9.26
CA PRO A 27 -8.84 12.38 8.70
C PRO A 27 -8.97 12.80 7.23
N ASP A 28 -8.03 13.61 6.73
CA ASP A 28 -8.00 14.09 5.35
C ASP A 28 -7.10 13.24 4.44
N HIS A 29 -6.33 12.29 4.99
CA HIS A 29 -5.50 11.40 4.19
C HIS A 29 -6.32 10.17 3.77
N LEU A 30 -6.86 10.20 2.55
CA LEU A 30 -7.81 9.19 2.10
C LEU A 30 -7.18 7.98 1.41
N ILE A 31 -6.15 8.19 0.59
CA ILE A 31 -5.56 7.15 -0.26
C ILE A 31 -4.16 6.80 0.23
N HIS A 32 -3.97 5.54 0.63
CA HIS A 32 -2.66 4.98 0.91
C HIS A 32 -2.19 4.11 -0.26
N TYR A 33 -0.95 4.31 -0.70
CA TYR A 33 -0.28 3.41 -1.63
C TYR A 33 0.76 2.54 -0.92
N SER A 34 0.58 1.22 -0.96
CA SER A 34 1.54 0.27 -0.41
C SER A 34 2.53 -0.16 -1.49
N ALA A 35 3.74 0.39 -1.45
CA ALA A 35 4.83 -0.05 -2.35
C ALA A 35 5.20 -1.52 -2.16
N LYS A 36 5.10 -2.03 -0.93
CA LYS A 36 5.35 -3.44 -0.59
C LYS A 36 4.46 -4.40 -1.39
N PHE A 37 3.20 -4.02 -1.62
CA PHE A 37 2.21 -4.87 -2.29
C PHE A 37 1.78 -4.34 -3.67
N ASP A 38 2.30 -3.20 -4.13
CA ASP A 38 1.87 -2.52 -5.36
C ASP A 38 0.34 -2.33 -5.43
N GLU A 39 -0.24 -1.82 -4.35
CA GLU A 39 -1.69 -1.67 -4.23
C GLU A 39 -2.09 -0.33 -3.62
N TYR A 40 -3.32 0.07 -3.91
CA TYR A 40 -3.96 1.25 -3.33
C TYR A 40 -5.06 0.82 -2.38
N GLY A 41 -5.18 1.53 -1.26
CA GLY A 41 -6.27 1.36 -0.31
C GLY A 41 -6.84 2.70 0.12
N VAL A 42 -8.12 2.68 0.47
CA VAL A 42 -8.75 3.79 1.20
C VAL A 42 -8.52 3.56 2.69
N ILE A 43 -8.00 4.56 3.39
CA ILE A 43 -7.81 4.49 4.85
C ILE A 43 -9.17 4.41 5.54
N ILE A 44 -9.29 3.44 6.45
CA ILE A 44 -10.41 3.40 7.39
C ILE A 44 -9.93 4.15 8.64
N HIS A 45 -10.57 5.29 8.96
CA HIS A 45 -10.24 6.06 10.15
C HIS A 45 -10.91 5.46 11.40
N ASP A 46 -10.56 4.22 11.72
CA ASP A 46 -11.01 3.47 12.90
C ASP A 46 -10.07 3.60 14.11
N GLY A 47 -9.01 4.41 13.99
CA GLY A 47 -7.94 4.57 14.98
C GLY A 47 -6.78 3.58 14.81
N GLY A 48 -6.84 2.68 13.82
CA GLY A 48 -5.76 1.76 13.45
C GLY A 48 -5.13 2.07 12.09
N SER A 49 -4.52 1.06 11.47
CA SER A 49 -3.91 1.13 10.13
C SER A 49 -4.69 0.34 9.07
N SER A 50 -6.00 0.20 9.30
CA SER A 50 -6.91 -0.54 8.44
C SER A 50 -7.10 0.14 7.08
N LEU A 51 -7.20 -0.67 6.02
CA LEU A 51 -7.37 -0.22 4.64
C LEU A 51 -8.46 -1.05 3.94
N ILE A 52 -9.27 -0.41 3.09
CA ILE A 52 -10.06 -1.08 2.06
C ILE A 52 -9.29 -1.03 0.76
N VAL A 53 -8.79 -2.17 0.28
CA VAL A 53 -8.08 -2.25 -1.01
C VAL A 53 -9.05 -1.95 -2.15
N ILE A 54 -8.63 -1.11 -3.08
CA ILE A 54 -9.40 -0.71 -4.26
C ILE A 54 -8.72 -1.21 -5.54
N SER A 55 -9.51 -1.63 -6.53
CA SER A 55 -9.00 -2.15 -7.81
C SER A 55 -9.05 -1.15 -8.97
N TYR A 56 -9.71 -0.03 -8.78
CA TYR A 56 -9.88 1.01 -9.80
C TYR A 56 -9.66 2.39 -9.18
N CYS A 57 -9.11 3.31 -9.98
CA CYS A 57 -8.97 4.71 -9.59
C CYS A 57 -10.36 5.35 -9.38
N PRO A 58 -10.64 5.95 -8.21
CA PRO A 58 -11.92 6.61 -7.94
C PRO A 58 -12.22 7.80 -8.86
N TRP A 59 -11.18 8.39 -9.47
CA TRP A 59 -11.32 9.58 -10.31
C TRP A 59 -11.39 9.27 -11.80
N CYS A 60 -10.40 8.54 -12.35
CA CYS A 60 -10.34 8.28 -13.79
C CYS A 60 -10.84 6.89 -14.21
N GLY A 61 -11.24 6.03 -13.25
CA GLY A 61 -11.75 4.69 -13.51
C GLY A 61 -10.71 3.69 -14.03
N LYS A 62 -9.43 4.05 -14.14
CA LYS A 62 -8.39 3.13 -14.60
C LYS A 62 -8.23 1.98 -13.61
N LYS A 63 -8.21 0.75 -14.12
CA LYS A 63 -7.89 -0.46 -13.34
C LYS A 63 -6.42 -0.43 -12.90
N PHE A 64 -6.17 -0.73 -11.63
CA PHE A 64 -4.82 -0.88 -11.11
C PHE A 64 -4.18 -2.22 -11.50
N PRO A 65 -2.85 -2.33 -11.42
CA PRO A 65 -2.19 -3.63 -11.39
C PRO A 65 -2.78 -4.53 -10.31
N LEU A 66 -2.63 -5.84 -10.50
CA LEU A 66 -3.00 -6.79 -9.45
C LEU A 66 -2.09 -6.58 -8.23
N SER A 67 -2.71 -6.54 -7.05
CA SER A 67 -1.99 -6.55 -5.79
C SER A 67 -1.06 -7.75 -5.73
N LYS A 68 0.13 -7.52 -5.20
CA LYS A 68 1.15 -8.53 -4.94
C LYS A 68 1.05 -9.09 -3.53
N ARG A 69 0.01 -8.75 -2.76
CA ARG A 69 -0.16 -9.18 -1.37
C ARG A 69 -0.19 -10.70 -1.23
N ASP A 70 -1.01 -11.38 -2.03
CA ASP A 70 -1.08 -12.85 -1.99
C ASP A 70 0.25 -13.46 -2.43
N LEU A 71 0.83 -12.96 -3.54
CA LEU A 71 2.15 -13.37 -4.01
C LEU A 71 3.24 -13.18 -2.96
N TRP A 72 3.15 -12.14 -2.14
CA TRP A 72 4.09 -11.86 -1.06
C TRP A 72 4.02 -12.94 0.02
N PHE A 73 2.82 -13.34 0.45
CA PHE A 73 2.63 -14.43 1.40
C PHE A 73 3.12 -15.75 0.84
N ASP A 74 2.71 -16.10 -0.39
CA ASP A 74 3.13 -17.33 -1.06
C ASP A 74 4.66 -17.42 -1.18
N THR A 75 5.31 -16.29 -1.50
CA THR A 75 6.78 -16.23 -1.62
C THR A 75 7.46 -16.43 -0.27
N LEU A 76 6.93 -15.83 0.80
CA LEU A 76 7.50 -15.96 2.14
C LEU A 76 7.29 -17.37 2.71
N GLU A 77 6.11 -17.96 2.51
CA GLU A 77 5.82 -19.35 2.87
C GLU A 77 6.79 -20.31 2.16
N GLY A 78 7.00 -20.12 0.85
CA GLY A 78 7.97 -20.90 0.08
C GLY A 78 9.44 -20.77 0.54
N LEU A 79 9.76 -19.73 1.31
CA LEU A 79 11.05 -19.51 1.97
C LEU A 79 11.10 -20.00 3.43
N GLY A 80 10.00 -20.54 3.96
CA GLY A 80 9.87 -21.05 5.33
C GLY A 80 9.34 -20.04 6.35
N TYR A 81 8.83 -18.89 5.92
CA TYR A 81 8.23 -17.88 6.78
C TYR A 81 6.69 -18.03 6.81
N ASN A 82 6.21 -18.97 7.61
CA ASN A 82 4.78 -19.29 7.72
C ASN A 82 3.98 -18.29 8.56
N ASN A 83 4.65 -17.49 9.40
CA ASN A 83 4.05 -16.40 10.16
C ASN A 83 4.89 -15.13 10.03
N PRO A 84 4.81 -14.43 8.88
CA PRO A 84 5.71 -13.33 8.56
C PRO A 84 5.49 -12.06 9.41
N PHE A 85 4.45 -12.03 10.26
CA PHE A 85 4.23 -10.95 11.22
C PHE A 85 4.93 -11.19 12.56
N GLU A 86 5.24 -12.43 12.89
CA GLU A 86 5.94 -12.82 14.13
C GLU A 86 7.41 -13.20 13.88
N GLN A 87 7.79 -13.35 12.62
CA GLN A 87 9.14 -13.75 12.20
C GLN A 87 9.92 -12.57 11.63
N GLU A 88 11.24 -12.58 11.84
CA GLU A 88 12.15 -11.67 11.15
C GLU A 88 12.31 -12.10 9.69
N ILE A 89 11.61 -11.39 8.80
CA ILE A 89 11.69 -11.60 7.35
C ILE A 89 12.76 -10.71 6.73
N PRO A 90 13.33 -11.07 5.56
CA PRO A 90 14.36 -10.26 4.90
C PRO A 90 13.86 -8.85 4.57
N GLU A 91 14.68 -7.82 4.81
CA GLU A 91 14.33 -6.40 4.67
C GLU A 91 13.73 -6.04 3.29
N LYS A 92 14.19 -6.71 2.22
CA LYS A 92 13.65 -6.52 0.87
C LYS A 92 12.14 -6.74 0.77
N PHE A 93 11.57 -7.61 1.62
CA PHE A 93 10.14 -7.91 1.67
C PHE A 93 9.33 -6.86 2.44
N GLN A 94 9.96 -5.86 3.06
CA GLN A 94 9.28 -4.73 3.69
C GLN A 94 9.03 -3.56 2.73
N THR A 95 9.58 -3.62 1.51
CA THR A 95 9.50 -2.55 0.50
C THR A 95 9.14 -3.14 -0.85
N ASP A 96 9.18 -2.35 -1.92
CA ASP A 96 9.00 -2.82 -3.29
C ASP A 96 10.19 -3.62 -3.84
N LYS A 97 11.36 -3.57 -3.18
CA LYS A 97 12.61 -4.21 -3.64
C LYS A 97 12.52 -5.72 -3.91
N TRP A 98 11.54 -6.42 -3.34
CA TRP A 98 11.38 -7.86 -3.60
C TRP A 98 10.79 -8.17 -4.98
N TRP A 99 10.01 -7.23 -5.56
CA TRP A 99 9.35 -7.41 -6.87
C TRP A 99 9.76 -6.37 -7.92
N ASN A 100 10.22 -5.19 -7.49
CA ASN A 100 10.67 -4.10 -8.34
C ASN A 100 12.21 -4.12 -8.39
N LYS A 101 12.78 -4.68 -9.47
CA LYS A 101 14.23 -4.82 -9.67
C LYS A 101 14.75 -3.84 -10.71
#